data_AF-A0A0M9E4I6-F1
#
_entry.id   AF-A0A0M9E4I6-F1
#
_cell.length_a   1.000
_cell.length_b   1.000
_cell.length_c   1.000
_cell.angle_alpha   90.00
_cell.angle_beta   90.00
_cell.angle_gamma   90.00
#
_symmetry.space_group_name_H-M   'P 1'
#
loop_
_entity.id
_entity.type
_entity.pdbx_description
1 polymer ?
#
loop_
_entity_poly.entity_id
_entity_poly.type
_entity_poly.pdbx_seq_one_letter_code
_entity_poly.pdbx_strand_id
1 'polypeptide(L)'
;MRIFNSYGPVDPAEHYCVERKKLVDQCAKQLVGNIEKEGHYFPIWGPRQTGKTWLYRQSLKDIKHRYGEKFIVGEISMQGITFRNNDDPTDVFFNNIPVMFKMKFSINSPDIQSWLDWKLLFSKDSGIFDRPLILAIDEFDKLPQEIINNLISLFREMYLDRQSYMLHGLALVGVRAVLGVESTSGSPFNIQRSLHVENLSFDEVKDMFDQYQKESAQQIEPDVIEKLYQKTQGQPGLIGWFGELLTDKYNQEPHQTLRLKQWHHVYNCACEIEHNNTVLNIITKARNEYKSSVIKLFTDANIHFSFDYDWCNYMYMHGIISYERSGENHKQYHVCRFSSPFIQTRLYNAFIGEIKEAHDRSMLALDPLDALDDVTSGSSLKLPALLNRYKDYLARLKDNGLNPWQDQPRRKSDYHLTEAVGHFHLYHWLQMALGIESSISPEFPTGNGKVDLHIIYEGKKGIIEVKSFTNLKESRRARKQAAAYAKQTGYPDVTIAMFAPFTDENVLNQLSVSETIDNIDVHLVVIGQG
;
A
#
# COMPACT_ATOMS: atom_id res chain seq x y z
N MET A 1 -9.09 -15.57 27.00
CA MET A 1 -8.44 -14.26 26.82
C MET A 1 -8.53 -13.95 25.35
N ARG A 2 -8.90 -12.73 24.97
CA ARG A 2 -8.99 -12.39 23.55
C ARG A 2 -7.60 -12.33 22.91
N ILE A 3 -7.55 -12.46 21.59
CA ILE A 3 -6.31 -12.38 20.81
C ILE A 3 -6.41 -11.29 19.73
N PHE A 4 -5.27 -10.82 19.25
CA PHE A 4 -5.26 -10.05 18.01
C PHE A 4 -5.50 -10.99 16.83
N ASN A 5 -6.22 -10.53 15.82
CA ASN A 5 -6.50 -11.33 14.63
C ASN A 5 -6.43 -10.48 13.37
N SER A 6 -5.82 -11.05 12.32
CA SER A 6 -5.75 -10.45 10.98
C SER A 6 -6.37 -11.35 9.89
N TYR A 7 -6.87 -12.52 10.27
CA TYR A 7 -7.30 -13.57 9.34
C TYR A 7 -8.78 -13.89 9.55
N GLY A 8 -9.55 -13.89 8.46
CA GLY A 8 -10.97 -14.22 8.51
C GLY A 8 -11.86 -13.20 9.26
N PRO A 9 -13.08 -13.59 9.64
CA PRO A 9 -14.02 -12.70 10.33
C PRO A 9 -13.56 -12.32 11.75
N VAL A 10 -13.75 -11.06 12.13
CA VAL A 10 -13.49 -10.60 13.49
C VAL A 10 -14.71 -10.88 14.39
N ASP A 11 -14.49 -11.67 15.45
CA ASP A 11 -15.43 -11.89 16.54
C ASP A 11 -15.02 -11.06 17.78
N PRO A 12 -15.84 -10.09 18.24
CA PRO A 12 -15.53 -9.30 19.43
C PRO A 12 -15.40 -10.10 20.73
N ALA A 13 -15.97 -11.31 20.80
CA ALA A 13 -15.85 -12.19 21.97
C ALA A 13 -14.48 -12.86 22.06
N GLU A 14 -13.85 -13.12 20.91
CA GLU A 14 -12.57 -13.83 20.80
C GLU A 14 -11.40 -12.89 20.45
N HIS A 15 -11.68 -11.73 19.87
CA HIS A 15 -10.66 -10.83 19.33
C HIS A 15 -10.73 -9.42 19.90
N TYR A 16 -9.55 -8.80 20.06
CA TYR A 16 -9.45 -7.36 20.26
C TYR A 16 -9.89 -6.65 18.99
N CYS A 17 -10.87 -5.74 19.12
CA CYS A 17 -11.42 -5.01 17.98
C CYS A 17 -12.05 -3.70 18.42
N VAL A 18 -12.29 -2.81 17.45
CA VAL A 18 -13.02 -1.55 17.66
C VAL A 18 -14.40 -1.61 17.05
N GLU A 19 -15.39 -1.04 17.74
CA GLU A 19 -16.80 -1.10 17.33
C GLU A 19 -17.14 -0.16 16.16
N ARG A 20 -16.29 0.85 15.88
CA ARG A 20 -16.49 1.86 14.82
C ARG A 20 -17.94 2.38 14.71
N LYS A 21 -18.60 2.62 15.85
CA LYS A 21 -20.07 2.89 15.95
C LYS A 21 -20.58 3.88 14.91
N LYS A 22 -19.86 4.98 14.69
CA LYS A 22 -20.26 6.01 13.73
C LYS A 22 -20.39 5.47 12.30
N LEU A 23 -19.46 4.65 11.84
CA LEU A 23 -19.49 4.06 10.50
C LEU A 23 -20.56 2.97 10.42
N VAL A 24 -20.71 2.14 11.46
CA VAL A 24 -21.76 1.12 11.53
C VAL A 24 -23.15 1.78 11.47
N ASP A 25 -23.38 2.80 12.30
CA ASP A 25 -24.62 3.58 12.32
C ASP A 25 -24.87 4.27 10.97
N GLN A 26 -23.83 4.82 10.33
CA GLN A 26 -23.96 5.44 9.01
C GLN A 26 -24.39 4.42 7.95
N CYS A 27 -23.73 3.26 7.90
CA CYS A 27 -24.07 2.18 6.99
C CYS A 27 -25.50 1.67 7.23
N ALA A 28 -25.85 1.42 8.50
CA ALA A 28 -27.18 0.96 8.88
C ALA A 28 -28.27 1.98 8.51
N LYS A 29 -28.03 3.28 8.77
CA LYS A 29 -28.94 4.37 8.37
C LYS A 29 -29.11 4.46 6.86
N GLN A 30 -28.06 4.25 6.06
CA GLN A 30 -28.20 4.25 4.61
C GLN A 30 -29.01 3.05 4.11
N LEU A 31 -28.75 1.85 4.63
CA LEU A 31 -29.51 0.65 4.24
C LEU A 31 -31.00 0.74 4.61
N VAL A 32 -31.31 1.27 5.80
CA VAL A 32 -32.69 1.41 6.28
C VAL A 32 -33.39 2.62 5.65
N GLY A 33 -32.68 3.74 5.46
CA GLY A 33 -33.26 4.99 4.95
C GLY A 33 -34.50 5.42 5.74
N ASN A 34 -35.58 5.72 5.02
CA ASN A 34 -36.89 5.92 5.63
C ASN A 34 -37.62 4.56 5.71
N ILE A 35 -37.86 4.09 6.94
CA ILE A 35 -38.45 2.79 7.24
C ILE A 35 -39.76 2.54 6.48
N GLU A 36 -40.59 3.56 6.33
CA GLU A 36 -41.93 3.46 5.72
C GLU A 36 -41.94 3.86 4.23
N LYS A 37 -40.80 4.27 3.68
CA LYS A 37 -40.70 4.69 2.28
C LYS A 37 -39.63 3.92 1.51
N GLU A 38 -38.36 4.15 1.81
CA GLU A 38 -37.26 3.62 1.00
C GLU A 38 -35.90 3.64 1.72
N GLY A 39 -35.15 2.56 1.54
CA GLY A 39 -33.73 2.45 1.86
C GLY A 39 -32.85 2.89 0.69
N HIS A 40 -31.54 2.74 0.81
CA HIS A 40 -30.60 3.19 -0.22
C HIS A 40 -29.81 2.06 -0.85
N TYR A 41 -29.43 2.26 -2.12
CA TYR A 41 -28.57 1.37 -2.88
C TYR A 41 -27.24 2.09 -3.07
N PHE A 42 -26.17 1.57 -2.46
CA PHE A 42 -24.89 2.28 -2.44
C PHE A 42 -23.68 1.33 -2.45
N PRO A 43 -22.53 1.80 -2.99
CA PRO A 43 -21.27 1.10 -2.84
C PRO A 43 -20.71 1.23 -1.42
N ILE A 44 -20.15 0.14 -0.90
CA ILE A 44 -19.16 0.19 0.19
C ILE A 44 -17.79 -0.10 -0.43
N TRP A 45 -16.89 0.86 -0.35
CA TRP A 45 -15.59 0.80 -1.01
C TRP A 45 -14.45 1.21 -0.08
N GLY A 46 -13.25 0.85 -0.49
CA GLY A 46 -12.02 1.09 0.24
C GLY A 46 -10.97 0.06 -0.18
N PRO A 47 -9.68 0.33 0.05
CA PRO A 47 -8.61 -0.61 -0.25
C PRO A 47 -8.85 -2.01 0.34
N ARG A 48 -8.12 -3.02 -0.17
CA ARG A 48 -8.15 -4.36 0.42
C ARG A 48 -7.80 -4.28 1.92
N GLN A 49 -8.50 -5.08 2.72
CA GLN A 49 -8.27 -5.23 4.17
C GLN A 49 -8.53 -4.01 5.06
N THR A 50 -9.37 -3.07 4.63
CA THR A 50 -9.85 -1.98 5.48
C THR A 50 -11.03 -2.36 6.40
N GLY A 51 -11.44 -3.63 6.44
CA GLY A 51 -12.53 -4.09 7.31
C GLY A 51 -13.95 -3.89 6.75
N LYS A 52 -14.09 -3.69 5.43
CA LYS A 52 -15.40 -3.53 4.75
C LYS A 52 -16.41 -4.61 5.13
N THR A 53 -16.01 -5.89 5.05
CA THR A 53 -16.89 -7.02 5.35
C THR A 53 -17.37 -7.02 6.80
N TRP A 54 -16.48 -6.71 7.73
CA TRP A 54 -16.85 -6.58 9.13
C TRP A 54 -17.84 -5.44 9.34
N LEU A 55 -17.59 -4.26 8.74
CA LEU A 55 -18.43 -3.08 8.88
C LEU A 55 -19.88 -3.34 8.47
N TYR A 56 -20.11 -3.84 7.25
CA TYR A 56 -21.48 -4.05 6.79
C TYR A 56 -22.16 -5.18 7.57
N ARG A 57 -21.43 -6.23 7.99
CA ARG A 57 -22.00 -7.31 8.81
C ARG A 57 -22.47 -6.82 10.18
N GLN A 58 -21.71 -5.96 10.85
CA GLN A 58 -22.17 -5.34 12.09
C GLN A 58 -23.40 -4.46 11.86
N SER A 59 -23.44 -3.76 10.72
CA SER A 59 -24.60 -2.95 10.34
C SER A 59 -25.84 -3.82 10.11
N LEU A 60 -25.72 -4.95 9.40
CA LEU A 60 -26.81 -5.91 9.21
C LEU A 60 -27.28 -6.54 10.53
N LYS A 61 -26.37 -6.85 11.45
CA LYS A 61 -26.72 -7.34 12.80
C LYS A 61 -27.53 -6.31 13.58
N ASP A 62 -27.10 -5.05 13.56
CA ASP A 62 -27.81 -3.94 14.21
C ASP A 62 -29.22 -3.73 13.62
N ILE A 63 -29.33 -3.72 12.28
CA ILE A 63 -30.62 -3.62 11.59
C ILE A 63 -31.52 -4.80 11.97
N LYS A 64 -31.01 -6.03 11.94
CA LYS A 64 -31.79 -7.22 12.26
C LYS A 64 -32.28 -7.19 13.71
N HIS A 65 -31.46 -6.70 14.63
CA HIS A 65 -31.85 -6.54 16.03
C HIS A 65 -32.96 -5.50 16.21
N ARG A 66 -32.86 -4.34 15.54
CA ARG A 66 -33.81 -3.23 15.70
C ARG A 66 -35.09 -3.38 14.86
N TYR A 67 -34.99 -4.02 13.71
CA TYR A 67 -36.02 -4.00 12.65
C TYR A 67 -36.28 -5.37 12.00
N GLY A 68 -35.85 -6.48 12.62
CA GLY A 68 -35.98 -7.83 12.04
C GLY A 68 -37.42 -8.31 11.80
N GLU A 69 -38.40 -7.69 12.46
CA GLU A 69 -39.82 -7.92 12.17
C GLU A 69 -40.29 -7.21 10.89
N LYS A 70 -39.68 -6.08 10.53
CA LYS A 70 -40.02 -5.30 9.34
C LYS A 70 -39.25 -5.73 8.10
N PHE A 71 -37.99 -6.11 8.24
CA PHE A 71 -37.11 -6.43 7.12
C PHE A 71 -36.59 -7.86 7.15
N ILE A 72 -36.48 -8.45 5.96
CA ILE A 72 -35.55 -9.57 5.73
C ILE A 72 -34.17 -8.95 5.57
N VAL A 73 -33.18 -9.42 6.33
CA VAL A 73 -31.83 -8.85 6.33
C VAL A 73 -30.83 -9.96 6.09
N GLY A 74 -29.98 -9.82 5.06
CA GLY A 74 -28.98 -10.82 4.77
C GLY A 74 -27.88 -10.38 3.82
N GLU A 75 -26.97 -11.30 3.57
CA GLU A 75 -25.83 -11.13 2.69
C GLU A 75 -25.68 -12.31 1.74
N ILE A 76 -25.13 -12.05 0.56
CA ILE A 76 -24.57 -13.05 -0.35
C ILE A 76 -23.15 -12.62 -0.71
N SER A 77 -22.30 -13.57 -1.08
CA SER A 77 -20.91 -13.29 -1.46
C SER A 77 -20.60 -13.94 -2.80
N MET A 78 -20.01 -13.16 -3.70
CA MET A 78 -19.57 -13.64 -5.00
C MET A 78 -18.25 -14.42 -4.93
N GLN A 79 -17.62 -14.49 -3.75
CA GLN A 79 -16.37 -15.19 -3.51
C GLN A 79 -16.42 -16.68 -3.93
N GLY A 80 -17.59 -17.33 -3.80
CA GLY A 80 -17.75 -18.74 -4.17
C GLY A 80 -17.81 -18.99 -5.68
N ILE A 81 -18.06 -17.95 -6.49
CA ILE A 81 -18.26 -18.12 -7.94
C ILE A 81 -16.90 -18.23 -8.63
N THR A 82 -16.74 -19.24 -9.47
CA THR A 82 -15.51 -19.49 -10.22
C THR A 82 -15.84 -19.54 -11.70
N PHE A 83 -15.14 -18.71 -12.48
CA PHE A 83 -15.28 -18.66 -13.94
C PHE A 83 -14.05 -19.33 -14.57
N ARG A 84 -14.28 -20.25 -15.52
CA ARG A 84 -13.25 -20.89 -16.34
C ARG A 84 -13.28 -20.30 -17.75
N ASN A 85 -12.18 -20.46 -18.50
CA ASN A 85 -11.99 -19.80 -19.81
C ASN A 85 -13.05 -20.13 -20.89
N ASN A 86 -13.90 -21.15 -20.69
CA ASN A 86 -14.94 -21.57 -21.64
C ASN A 86 -16.35 -21.53 -21.03
N ASP A 87 -16.49 -21.03 -19.80
CA ASP A 87 -17.81 -20.92 -19.18
C ASP A 87 -18.56 -19.75 -19.80
N ASP A 88 -19.88 -19.88 -19.97
CA ASP A 88 -20.75 -18.71 -20.12
C ASP A 88 -20.89 -18.05 -18.73
N PRO A 89 -20.41 -16.81 -18.54
CA PRO A 89 -20.48 -16.15 -17.23
C PRO A 89 -21.89 -15.97 -16.70
N THR A 90 -22.88 -15.84 -17.59
CA THR A 90 -24.28 -15.67 -17.23
C THR A 90 -24.84 -16.97 -16.66
N ASP A 91 -24.58 -18.09 -17.32
CA ASP A 91 -25.02 -19.41 -16.85
C ASP A 91 -24.37 -19.77 -15.51
N VAL A 92 -23.06 -19.51 -15.37
CA VAL A 92 -22.36 -19.73 -14.09
C VAL A 92 -22.98 -18.88 -12.98
N PHE A 93 -23.26 -17.61 -13.25
CA PHE A 93 -23.90 -16.73 -12.28
C PHE A 93 -25.28 -17.26 -11.87
N PHE A 94 -26.15 -17.54 -12.83
CA PHE A 94 -27.51 -18.02 -12.57
C PHE A 94 -27.56 -19.34 -11.83
N ASN A 95 -26.67 -20.30 -12.14
CA ASN A 95 -26.62 -21.59 -11.46
C ASN A 95 -26.17 -21.49 -9.98
N ASN A 96 -25.40 -20.47 -9.63
CA ASN A 96 -24.89 -20.30 -8.26
C ASN A 96 -25.89 -19.57 -7.34
N ILE A 97 -26.70 -18.67 -7.88
CA ILE A 97 -27.61 -17.83 -7.09
C ILE A 97 -28.62 -18.63 -6.25
N PRO A 98 -29.39 -19.60 -6.79
CA PRO A 98 -30.40 -20.31 -6.01
C PRO A 98 -29.82 -20.99 -4.77
N VAL A 99 -28.60 -21.54 -4.91
CA VAL A 99 -27.86 -22.16 -3.82
C VAL A 99 -27.50 -21.12 -2.76
N MET A 100 -27.00 -19.95 -3.15
CA MET A 100 -26.67 -18.87 -2.21
C MET A 100 -27.90 -18.40 -1.43
N PHE A 101 -29.04 -18.22 -2.10
CA PHE A 101 -30.27 -17.76 -1.45
C PHE A 101 -30.82 -18.81 -0.49
N LYS A 102 -30.79 -20.08 -0.88
CA LYS A 102 -31.15 -21.20 0.00
C LYS A 102 -30.27 -21.25 1.24
N MET A 103 -28.96 -21.10 1.09
CA MET A 103 -28.03 -21.14 2.22
C MET A 103 -28.15 -19.93 3.15
N LYS A 104 -28.38 -18.73 2.61
CA LYS A 104 -28.32 -17.48 3.38
C LYS A 104 -29.67 -17.01 3.92
N PHE A 105 -30.76 -17.33 3.23
CA PHE A 105 -32.11 -16.93 3.62
C PHE A 105 -33.00 -18.13 4.00
N SER A 106 -32.56 -19.36 3.78
CA SER A 106 -33.40 -20.56 3.93
C SER A 106 -34.65 -20.54 3.03
N ILE A 107 -34.56 -19.85 1.90
CA ILE A 107 -35.62 -19.72 0.90
C ILE A 107 -35.23 -20.55 -0.32
N ASN A 108 -36.12 -21.43 -0.79
CA ASN A 108 -35.92 -22.10 -2.07
C ASN A 108 -36.22 -21.09 -3.19
N SER A 109 -35.18 -20.69 -3.92
CA SER A 109 -35.33 -19.89 -5.13
C SER A 109 -35.74 -20.79 -6.30
N PRO A 110 -36.60 -20.32 -7.22
CA PRO A 110 -36.78 -20.99 -8.51
C PRO A 110 -35.47 -21.00 -9.29
N ASP A 111 -35.40 -21.89 -10.29
CA ASP A 111 -34.32 -21.90 -11.27
C ASP A 111 -34.29 -20.58 -12.04
N ILE A 112 -33.08 -20.07 -12.25
CA ILE A 112 -32.86 -18.80 -12.93
C ILE A 112 -32.24 -19.15 -14.28
N GLN A 113 -32.93 -18.81 -15.36
CA GLN A 113 -32.46 -19.07 -16.72
C GLN A 113 -32.31 -17.77 -17.52
N SER A 114 -32.75 -16.65 -16.96
CA SER A 114 -32.69 -15.33 -17.57
C SER A 114 -32.55 -14.21 -16.54
N TRP A 115 -32.12 -13.04 -17.01
CA TRP A 115 -32.08 -11.81 -16.20
C TRP A 115 -33.47 -11.38 -15.72
N LEU A 116 -34.53 -11.74 -16.45
CA LEU A 116 -35.91 -11.51 -16.04
C LEU A 116 -36.26 -12.38 -14.82
N ASP A 117 -35.87 -13.65 -14.82
CA ASP A 117 -36.11 -14.55 -13.67
C ASP A 117 -35.42 -14.02 -12.41
N TRP A 118 -34.16 -13.57 -12.53
CA TRP A 118 -33.43 -12.93 -11.43
C TRP A 118 -34.16 -11.70 -10.89
N LYS A 119 -34.65 -10.83 -11.79
CA LYS A 119 -35.42 -9.63 -11.42
C LYS A 119 -36.71 -9.99 -10.69
N LEU A 120 -37.42 -11.03 -11.16
CA LEU A 120 -38.69 -11.48 -10.60
C LEU A 120 -38.56 -12.03 -9.18
N LEU A 121 -37.38 -12.50 -8.75
CA LEU A 121 -37.14 -12.89 -7.36
C LEU A 121 -37.50 -11.78 -6.36
N PHE A 122 -37.28 -10.53 -6.75
CA PHE A 122 -37.53 -9.37 -5.92
C PHE A 122 -38.92 -8.76 -6.14
N SER A 123 -39.76 -9.29 -7.03
CA SER A 123 -41.11 -8.77 -7.29
C SER A 123 -42.00 -8.83 -6.04
N LYS A 124 -42.87 -7.84 -5.81
CA LYS A 124 -43.86 -7.91 -4.72
C LYS A 124 -44.98 -8.91 -4.99
N ASP A 125 -45.35 -9.09 -6.25
CA ASP A 125 -46.50 -9.91 -6.63
C ASP A 125 -46.16 -11.40 -6.79
N SER A 126 -44.92 -11.68 -7.19
CA SER A 126 -44.48 -13.03 -7.61
C SER A 126 -43.10 -13.42 -7.10
N GLY A 127 -42.48 -12.57 -6.28
CA GLY A 127 -41.14 -12.80 -5.76
C GLY A 127 -41.11 -13.80 -4.61
N ILE A 128 -39.91 -14.03 -4.09
CA ILE A 128 -39.64 -15.04 -3.05
C ILE A 128 -39.60 -14.44 -1.64
N PHE A 129 -39.83 -13.14 -1.50
CA PHE A 129 -39.74 -12.40 -0.24
C PHE A 129 -41.11 -11.91 0.21
N ASP A 130 -41.49 -12.22 1.45
CA ASP A 130 -42.78 -11.83 2.05
C ASP A 130 -42.75 -10.45 2.71
N ARG A 131 -41.57 -9.86 2.86
CA ARG A 131 -41.30 -8.58 3.50
C ARG A 131 -40.14 -7.87 2.79
N PRO A 132 -40.00 -6.55 2.93
CA PRO A 132 -38.92 -5.81 2.30
C PRO A 132 -37.53 -6.33 2.70
N LEU A 133 -36.62 -6.40 1.72
CA LEU A 133 -35.29 -7.01 1.83
C LEU A 133 -34.20 -5.93 1.92
N ILE A 134 -33.31 -6.07 2.90
CA ILE A 134 -32.02 -5.40 2.95
C ILE A 134 -30.92 -6.42 2.64
N LEU A 135 -30.20 -6.19 1.54
CA LEU A 135 -29.21 -7.11 0.99
C LEU A 135 -27.82 -6.47 0.96
N ALA A 136 -26.80 -7.19 1.42
CA ALA A 136 -25.41 -6.90 1.10
C ALA A 136 -24.87 -7.95 0.10
N ILE A 137 -24.17 -7.50 -0.93
CA ILE A 137 -23.48 -8.36 -1.90
C ILE A 137 -21.98 -8.13 -1.76
N ASP A 138 -21.26 -9.11 -1.21
CA ASP A 138 -19.81 -9.04 -1.00
C ASP A 138 -19.00 -9.58 -2.18
N GLU A 139 -17.77 -9.09 -2.33
CA GLU A 139 -16.87 -9.35 -3.47
C GLU A 139 -17.50 -9.11 -4.85
N PHE A 140 -18.33 -8.07 -4.98
CA PHE A 140 -19.06 -7.77 -6.22
C PHE A 140 -18.13 -7.57 -7.43
N ASP A 141 -16.90 -7.09 -7.20
CA ASP A 141 -15.87 -6.90 -8.22
C ASP A 141 -15.18 -8.19 -8.70
N LYS A 142 -15.55 -9.35 -8.14
CA LYS A 142 -15.12 -10.66 -8.66
C LYS A 142 -15.88 -11.07 -9.93
N LEU A 143 -17.07 -10.50 -10.14
CA LEU A 143 -17.91 -10.80 -11.28
C LEU A 143 -17.29 -10.23 -12.58
N PRO A 144 -17.50 -10.89 -13.74
CA PRO A 144 -17.13 -10.33 -15.03
C PRO A 144 -17.89 -9.03 -15.30
N GLN A 145 -17.25 -8.11 -16.04
CA GLN A 145 -17.76 -6.75 -16.25
C GLN A 145 -19.17 -6.73 -16.88
N GLU A 146 -19.47 -7.67 -17.77
CA GLU A 146 -20.79 -7.80 -18.39
C GLU A 146 -21.90 -8.13 -17.36
N ILE A 147 -21.63 -9.03 -16.42
CA ILE A 147 -22.55 -9.42 -15.34
C ILE A 147 -22.78 -8.23 -14.41
N ILE A 148 -21.70 -7.50 -14.09
CA ILE A 148 -21.78 -6.30 -13.26
C ILE A 148 -22.66 -5.23 -13.92
N ASN A 149 -22.45 -4.95 -15.21
CA ASN A 149 -23.23 -3.95 -15.94
C ASN A 149 -24.73 -4.30 -15.97
N ASN A 150 -25.06 -5.58 -16.18
CA ASN A 150 -26.44 -6.07 -16.17
C ASN A 150 -27.07 -5.94 -14.78
N LEU A 151 -26.39 -6.39 -13.73
CA LEU A 151 -26.86 -6.30 -12.35
C LEU A 151 -27.11 -4.85 -11.93
N ILE A 152 -26.16 -3.95 -12.19
CA ILE A 152 -26.30 -2.53 -11.85
C ILE A 152 -27.51 -1.93 -12.57
N SER A 153 -27.73 -2.26 -13.85
CA SER A 153 -28.87 -1.77 -14.62
C SER A 153 -30.20 -2.24 -14.02
N LEU A 154 -30.30 -3.52 -13.64
CA LEU A 154 -31.49 -4.08 -12.99
C LEU A 154 -31.73 -3.49 -11.59
N PHE A 155 -30.68 -3.32 -10.78
CA PHE A 155 -30.80 -2.66 -9.48
C PHE A 155 -31.27 -1.21 -9.63
N ARG A 156 -30.77 -0.47 -10.63
CA ARG A 156 -31.25 0.89 -10.91
C ARG A 156 -32.72 0.89 -11.28
N GLU A 157 -33.17 -0.02 -12.14
CA GLU A 157 -34.57 -0.13 -12.50
C GLU A 157 -35.44 -0.40 -11.27
N MET A 158 -35.07 -1.38 -10.44
CA MET A 158 -35.77 -1.70 -9.20
C MET A 158 -35.77 -0.53 -8.20
N TYR A 159 -34.69 0.26 -8.16
CA TYR A 159 -34.62 1.48 -7.34
C TYR A 159 -35.59 2.56 -7.84
N LEU A 160 -35.81 2.68 -9.14
CA LEU A 160 -36.72 3.67 -9.70
C LEU A 160 -38.18 3.23 -9.58
N ASP A 161 -38.44 1.91 -9.63
CA ASP A 161 -39.77 1.31 -9.50
C ASP A 161 -39.98 0.55 -8.18
N ARG A 162 -39.73 1.22 -7.06
CA ARG A 162 -39.78 0.60 -5.70
C ARG A 162 -41.16 0.12 -5.27
N GLN A 163 -42.20 0.56 -5.97
CA GLN A 163 -43.55 0.09 -5.70
C GLN A 163 -43.72 -1.37 -6.12
N SER A 164 -42.99 -1.82 -7.14
CA SER A 164 -43.09 -3.17 -7.71
C SER A 164 -42.12 -4.20 -7.10
N TYR A 165 -41.11 -3.78 -6.33
CA TYR A 165 -40.07 -4.66 -5.81
C TYR A 165 -39.93 -4.63 -4.27
N MET A 166 -39.59 -5.78 -3.68
CA MET A 166 -39.30 -5.98 -2.26
C MET A 166 -37.88 -5.57 -1.88
N LEU A 167 -36.97 -5.30 -2.82
CA LEU A 167 -35.62 -4.85 -2.48
C LEU A 167 -35.67 -3.41 -1.92
N HIS A 168 -35.42 -3.28 -0.61
CA HIS A 168 -35.52 -2.02 0.13
C HIS A 168 -34.20 -1.27 0.16
N GLY A 169 -33.13 -1.97 0.54
CA GLY A 169 -31.77 -1.44 0.67
C GLY A 169 -30.73 -2.42 0.12
N LEU A 170 -29.67 -1.89 -0.48
CA LEU A 170 -28.64 -2.68 -1.14
C LEU A 170 -27.25 -2.09 -0.87
N ALA A 171 -26.36 -2.90 -0.30
CA ALA A 171 -24.94 -2.59 -0.21
C ALA A 171 -24.16 -3.45 -1.21
N LEU A 172 -23.48 -2.83 -2.17
CA LEU A 172 -22.55 -3.52 -3.06
C LEU A 172 -21.12 -3.31 -2.54
N VAL A 173 -20.47 -4.40 -2.14
CA VAL A 173 -19.15 -4.36 -1.50
C VAL A 173 -18.11 -4.90 -2.46
N GLY A 174 -17.07 -4.11 -2.70
CA GLY A 174 -16.01 -4.49 -3.63
C GLY A 174 -14.96 -3.41 -3.75
N VAL A 175 -13.88 -3.72 -4.47
CA VAL A 175 -12.78 -2.77 -4.68
C VAL A 175 -13.05 -1.89 -5.90
N ARG A 176 -13.43 -2.46 -7.06
CA ARG A 176 -13.35 -1.75 -8.36
C ARG A 176 -14.68 -1.33 -8.97
N ALA A 177 -15.64 -2.23 -9.06
CA ALA A 177 -16.64 -2.14 -10.12
C ALA A 177 -17.82 -1.19 -9.84
N VAL A 178 -18.10 -0.87 -8.57
CA VAL A 178 -19.26 -0.06 -8.19
C VAL A 178 -18.99 1.46 -8.30
N LEU A 179 -17.73 1.85 -8.54
CA LEU A 179 -17.36 3.26 -8.72
C LEU A 179 -17.50 3.74 -10.18
N GLY A 180 -17.87 2.85 -11.11
CA GLY A 180 -18.13 3.18 -12.52
C GLY A 180 -16.91 3.61 -13.33
N VAL A 181 -15.70 3.25 -12.88
CA VAL A 181 -14.45 3.67 -13.52
C VAL A 181 -14.20 2.98 -14.87
N GLU A 182 -14.88 1.88 -15.15
CA GLU A 182 -14.69 1.09 -16.38
C GLU A 182 -15.95 1.06 -17.29
N SER A 183 -17.03 1.78 -16.93
CA SER A 183 -18.25 1.80 -17.74
C SER A 183 -18.21 2.90 -18.80
N THR A 184 -18.25 2.54 -20.09
CA THR A 184 -18.34 3.47 -21.23
C THR A 184 -19.65 4.27 -21.28
N SER A 185 -20.67 3.85 -20.53
CA SER A 185 -21.99 4.49 -20.42
C SER A 185 -22.16 5.38 -19.17
N GLY A 186 -21.09 5.61 -18.40
CA GLY A 186 -21.11 6.28 -17.09
C GLY A 186 -21.68 5.38 -15.98
N SER A 187 -21.31 5.63 -14.71
CA SER A 187 -21.78 4.81 -13.58
C SER A 187 -23.31 4.77 -13.52
N PRO A 188 -23.98 3.63 -13.78
CA PRO A 188 -25.43 3.56 -13.69
C PRO A 188 -25.91 3.58 -12.23
N PHE A 189 -24.99 3.48 -11.26
CA PHE A 189 -25.26 3.47 -9.83
C PHE A 189 -25.04 4.84 -9.15
N ASN A 190 -25.11 5.92 -9.91
CA ASN A 190 -25.01 7.30 -9.40
C ASN A 190 -26.31 7.76 -8.73
N ILE A 191 -26.96 6.85 -8.01
CA ILE A 191 -28.26 7.06 -7.37
C ILE A 191 -28.06 7.70 -5.99
N GLN A 192 -26.98 7.36 -5.27
CA GLN A 192 -26.61 7.96 -3.98
C GLN A 192 -25.10 7.85 -3.64
N ARG A 193 -24.68 8.57 -2.58
CA ARG A 193 -23.30 8.65 -2.07
C ARG A 193 -22.78 7.29 -1.63
N SER A 194 -21.55 6.97 -2.03
CA SER A 194 -20.83 5.80 -1.58
C SER A 194 -20.36 5.90 -0.13
N LEU A 195 -20.11 4.76 0.51
CA LEU A 195 -19.52 4.67 1.84
C LEU A 195 -18.05 4.25 1.73
N HIS A 196 -17.14 5.18 2.03
CA HIS A 196 -15.71 4.91 2.10
C HIS A 196 -15.34 4.33 3.48
N VAL A 197 -14.61 3.22 3.49
CA VAL A 197 -14.10 2.60 4.72
C VAL A 197 -12.64 2.95 4.90
N GLU A 198 -12.38 3.89 5.81
CA GLU A 198 -11.04 4.35 6.18
C GLU A 198 -10.31 3.34 7.07
N ASN A 199 -8.98 3.46 7.13
CA ASN A 199 -8.14 2.77 8.11
C ASN A 199 -8.54 3.15 9.55
N LEU A 200 -8.01 2.40 10.52
CA LEU A 200 -8.15 2.76 11.93
C LEU A 200 -7.40 4.05 12.22
N SER A 201 -8.01 4.91 13.03
CA SER A 201 -7.34 6.05 13.65
C SER A 201 -6.37 5.59 14.74
N PHE A 202 -5.47 6.49 15.16
CA PHE A 202 -4.55 6.20 16.26
C PHE A 202 -5.30 5.81 17.54
N ASP A 203 -6.38 6.53 17.88
CA ASP A 203 -7.19 6.24 19.07
C ASP A 203 -7.86 4.87 18.99
N GLU A 204 -8.35 4.47 17.81
CA GLU A 204 -8.91 3.13 17.59
C GLU A 204 -7.84 2.04 17.75
N VAL A 205 -6.62 2.25 17.22
CA VAL A 205 -5.51 1.31 17.43
C VAL A 205 -5.14 1.23 18.90
N LYS A 206 -5.01 2.39 19.58
CA LYS A 206 -4.71 2.47 21.00
C LYS A 206 -5.76 1.72 21.83
N ASP A 207 -7.05 1.89 21.54
CA ASP A 207 -8.13 1.17 22.23
C ASP A 207 -7.96 -0.35 22.14
N MET A 208 -7.60 -0.89 20.96
CA MET A 208 -7.33 -2.34 20.83
C MET A 208 -6.20 -2.81 21.75
N PHE A 209 -5.12 -2.04 21.88
CA PHE A 209 -4.01 -2.38 22.77
C PHE A 209 -4.35 -2.11 24.25
N ASP A 210 -5.17 -1.12 24.57
CA ASP A 210 -5.68 -0.90 25.93
C ASP A 210 -6.55 -2.08 26.40
N GLN A 211 -7.38 -2.64 25.51
CA GLN A 211 -8.15 -3.85 25.78
C GLN A 211 -7.22 -5.03 26.12
N TYR A 212 -6.16 -5.23 25.35
CA TYR A 212 -5.14 -6.24 25.64
C TYR A 212 -4.47 -6.02 26.99
N GLN A 213 -3.95 -4.81 27.26
CA GLN A 213 -3.27 -4.48 28.51
C GLN A 213 -4.17 -4.72 29.73
N LYS A 214 -5.48 -4.46 29.59
CA LYS A 214 -6.47 -4.69 30.63
C LYS A 214 -6.71 -6.18 30.91
N GLU A 215 -6.75 -7.02 29.87
CA GLU A 215 -6.99 -8.46 30.00
C GLU A 215 -5.76 -9.27 30.39
N SER A 216 -4.60 -8.94 29.81
CA SER A 216 -3.34 -9.66 30.05
C SER A 216 -2.60 -9.14 31.29
N ALA A 217 -2.95 -7.94 31.77
CA ALA A 217 -2.19 -7.14 32.74
C ALA A 217 -0.77 -6.74 32.29
N GLN A 218 -0.33 -7.14 31.09
CA GLN A 218 0.96 -6.76 30.53
C GLN A 218 0.90 -5.32 30.01
N GLN A 219 1.78 -4.46 30.52
CA GLN A 219 1.86 -3.07 30.08
C GLN A 219 2.62 -2.95 28.75
N ILE A 220 2.27 -1.95 27.95
CA ILE A 220 2.94 -1.60 26.70
C ILE A 220 3.38 -0.14 26.77
N GLU A 221 4.64 0.15 26.44
CA GLU A 221 5.10 1.53 26.35
C GLU A 221 4.36 2.28 25.23
N PRO A 222 3.88 3.52 25.45
CA PRO A 222 3.13 4.29 24.44
C PRO A 222 3.87 4.41 23.10
N ASP A 223 5.18 4.61 23.13
CA ASP A 223 6.05 4.71 21.95
C ASP A 223 5.96 3.48 21.03
N VAL A 224 5.69 2.29 21.57
CA VAL A 224 5.50 1.07 20.78
C VAL A 224 4.24 1.18 19.92
N ILE A 225 3.14 1.64 20.50
CA ILE A 225 1.86 1.82 19.80
C ILE A 225 1.98 2.96 18.78
N GLU A 226 2.66 4.05 19.13
CA GLU A 226 2.96 5.15 18.19
C GLU A 226 3.78 4.68 17.00
N LYS A 227 4.87 3.92 17.22
CA LYS A 227 5.70 3.38 16.13
C LYS A 227 4.93 2.39 15.26
N LEU A 228 4.12 1.53 15.87
CA LEU A 228 3.26 0.60 15.15
C LEU A 228 2.27 1.35 14.26
N TYR A 229 1.58 2.36 14.79
CA TYR A 229 0.67 3.18 14.01
C TYR A 229 1.39 3.93 12.89
N GLN A 230 2.52 4.58 13.18
CA GLN A 230 3.34 5.28 12.18
C GLN A 230 3.74 4.35 11.03
N LYS A 231 4.16 3.11 11.32
CA LYS A 231 4.60 2.15 10.29
C LYS A 231 3.46 1.52 9.50
N THR A 232 2.30 1.31 10.11
CA THR A 232 1.17 0.60 9.49
C THR A 232 0.09 1.53 8.93
N GLN A 233 0.07 2.80 9.35
CA GLN A 233 -0.96 3.80 9.03
C GLN A 233 -2.38 3.30 9.35
N GLY A 234 -2.53 2.55 10.44
CA GLY A 234 -3.82 2.08 10.92
C GLY A 234 -4.51 1.01 10.07
N GLN A 235 -3.80 0.40 9.11
CA GLN A 235 -4.38 -0.64 8.24
C GLN A 235 -4.86 -1.84 9.10
N PRO A 236 -6.17 -2.13 9.19
CA PRO A 236 -6.72 -3.09 10.17
C PRO A 236 -6.04 -4.47 10.13
N GLY A 237 -5.81 -5.01 8.93
CA GLY A 237 -5.12 -6.29 8.76
C GLY A 237 -3.68 -6.27 9.30
N LEU A 238 -2.92 -5.20 9.09
CA LEU A 238 -1.58 -5.06 9.65
C LEU A 238 -1.59 -4.82 11.16
N ILE A 239 -2.56 -4.05 11.68
CA ILE A 239 -2.69 -3.81 13.12
C ILE A 239 -2.94 -5.13 13.86
N GLY A 240 -3.91 -5.93 13.38
CA GLY A 240 -4.18 -7.25 13.93
C GLY A 240 -2.96 -8.17 13.85
N TRP A 241 -2.26 -8.17 12.72
CA TRP A 241 -1.10 -9.04 12.51
C TRP A 241 0.09 -8.66 13.40
N PHE A 242 0.45 -7.37 13.46
CA PHE A 242 1.51 -6.91 14.36
C PHE A 242 1.13 -7.09 15.84
N GLY A 243 -0.16 -6.93 16.19
CA GLY A 243 -0.64 -7.22 17.53
C GLY A 243 -0.40 -8.68 17.92
N GLU A 244 -0.72 -9.64 17.05
CA GLU A 244 -0.44 -11.07 17.26
C GLU A 244 1.07 -11.32 17.41
N LEU A 245 1.88 -10.75 16.50
CA LEU A 245 3.33 -10.91 16.56
C LEU A 245 3.93 -10.38 17.87
N LEU A 246 3.47 -9.21 18.34
CA LEU A 246 3.98 -8.56 19.55
C LEU A 246 3.52 -9.22 20.85
N THR A 247 2.28 -9.71 20.88
CA THR A 247 1.63 -10.12 22.13
C THR A 247 1.55 -11.63 22.32
N ASP A 248 1.74 -12.40 21.25
CA ASP A 248 1.72 -13.86 21.25
C ASP A 248 3.05 -14.42 20.72
N LYS A 249 3.26 -14.40 19.40
CA LYS A 249 4.36 -15.14 18.74
C LYS A 249 5.76 -14.81 19.27
N TYR A 250 6.08 -13.54 19.43
CA TYR A 250 7.39 -13.07 19.90
C TYR A 250 7.36 -12.59 21.36
N ASN A 251 6.27 -12.81 22.08
CA ASN A 251 6.12 -12.40 23.47
C ASN A 251 6.63 -13.49 24.42
N GLN A 252 7.95 -13.56 24.58
CA GLN A 252 8.59 -14.59 25.43
C GLN A 252 8.45 -14.29 26.94
N GLU A 253 8.18 -13.03 27.32
CA GLU A 253 8.15 -12.58 28.71
C GLU A 253 6.85 -11.79 29.00
N PRO A 254 5.69 -12.46 29.06
CA PRO A 254 4.38 -11.81 29.18
C PRO A 254 4.17 -11.04 30.49
N HIS A 255 5.08 -11.20 31.45
CA HIS A 255 5.07 -10.47 32.73
C HIS A 255 5.88 -9.16 32.69
N GLN A 256 6.65 -8.92 31.63
CA GLN A 256 7.44 -7.69 31.45
C GLN A 256 6.71 -6.69 30.54
N THR A 257 6.96 -5.40 30.75
CA THR A 257 6.45 -4.35 29.86
C THR A 257 7.02 -4.52 28.44
N LEU A 258 6.16 -4.49 27.42
CA LEU A 258 6.60 -4.46 26.01
C LEU A 258 7.19 -3.09 25.69
N ARG A 259 8.44 -3.08 25.22
CA ARG A 259 9.23 -1.87 24.92
C ARG A 259 9.65 -1.79 23.46
N LEU A 260 10.28 -0.68 23.08
CA LEU A 260 10.80 -0.47 21.72
C LEU A 260 11.77 -1.56 21.25
N LYS A 261 12.53 -2.20 22.15
CA LYS A 261 13.42 -3.31 21.79
C LYS A 261 12.65 -4.49 21.18
N GLN A 262 11.53 -4.88 21.80
CA GLN A 262 10.66 -5.94 21.29
C GLN A 262 10.01 -5.52 19.97
N TRP A 263 9.55 -4.27 19.88
CA TRP A 263 9.03 -3.72 18.61
C TRP A 263 10.03 -3.81 17.46
N HIS A 264 11.28 -3.38 17.68
CA HIS A 264 12.31 -3.42 16.63
C HIS A 264 12.61 -4.85 16.18
N HIS A 265 12.66 -5.81 17.12
CA HIS A 265 12.82 -7.22 16.79
C HIS A 265 11.65 -7.72 15.93
N VAL A 266 10.41 -7.51 16.38
CA VAL A 266 9.20 -7.94 15.66
C VAL A 266 9.09 -7.27 14.29
N TYR A 267 9.37 -5.97 14.18
CA TYR A 267 9.36 -5.26 12.91
C TYR A 267 10.38 -5.84 11.93
N ASN A 268 11.59 -6.17 12.40
CA ASN A 268 12.58 -6.81 11.54
C ASN A 268 12.11 -8.20 11.08
N CYS A 269 11.62 -9.03 12.00
CA CYS A 269 11.06 -10.33 11.65
C CYS A 269 9.91 -10.21 10.65
N ALA A 270 9.02 -9.23 10.85
CA ALA A 270 7.92 -8.90 9.94
C ALA A 270 8.38 -8.46 8.54
N CYS A 271 9.58 -7.88 8.42
CA CYS A 271 10.18 -7.48 7.15
C CYS A 271 10.93 -8.62 6.44
N GLU A 272 11.48 -9.59 7.17
CA GLU A 272 12.44 -10.56 6.63
C GLU A 272 11.91 -12.00 6.58
N ILE A 273 11.30 -12.48 7.67
CA ILE A 273 11.02 -13.92 7.85
C ILE A 273 9.54 -14.24 7.98
N GLU A 274 8.71 -13.27 8.37
CA GLU A 274 7.29 -13.53 8.56
C GLU A 274 6.53 -13.59 7.24
N HIS A 275 5.69 -14.61 7.13
CA HIS A 275 4.85 -14.82 5.97
C HIS A 275 3.53 -14.05 6.12
N ASN A 276 3.27 -13.13 5.19
CA ASN A 276 1.99 -12.41 5.12
C ASN A 276 1.47 -12.42 3.68
N ASN A 277 0.49 -13.28 3.40
CA ASN A 277 -0.13 -13.45 2.08
C ASN A 277 -0.62 -12.13 1.47
N THR A 278 -1.12 -11.21 2.29
CA THR A 278 -1.57 -9.90 1.83
C THR A 278 -0.42 -9.10 1.27
N VAL A 279 0.65 -8.98 2.05
CA VAL A 279 1.85 -8.21 1.69
C VAL A 279 2.50 -8.83 0.45
N LEU A 280 2.55 -10.17 0.37
CA LEU A 280 3.05 -10.87 -0.80
C LEU A 280 2.19 -10.58 -2.04
N ASN A 281 0.86 -10.59 -1.92
CA ASN A 281 -0.01 -10.20 -3.03
C ASN A 281 0.17 -8.72 -3.42
N ILE A 282 0.35 -7.80 -2.46
CA ILE A 282 0.68 -6.39 -2.73
C ILE A 282 1.98 -6.29 -3.53
N ILE A 283 3.03 -7.01 -3.14
CA ILE A 283 4.32 -7.05 -3.85
C ILE A 283 4.12 -7.57 -5.29
N THR A 284 3.38 -8.67 -5.46
CA THR A 284 3.08 -9.23 -6.79
C THR A 284 2.33 -8.23 -7.66
N LYS A 285 1.37 -7.47 -7.10
CA LYS A 285 0.62 -6.44 -7.85
C LYS A 285 1.47 -5.22 -8.15
N ALA A 286 2.43 -4.86 -7.31
CA ALA A 286 3.37 -3.76 -7.56
C ALA A 286 4.41 -4.10 -8.65
N ARG A 287 4.66 -5.38 -8.91
CA ARG A 287 5.52 -5.90 -9.98
C ARG A 287 4.85 -5.94 -11.36
N ASN A 288 3.63 -5.42 -11.49
CA ASN A 288 2.88 -5.44 -12.74
C ASN A 288 3.36 -4.38 -13.77
N GLU A 289 2.55 -4.10 -14.79
CA GLU A 289 2.82 -3.09 -15.82
C GLU A 289 3.15 -1.67 -15.30
N TYR A 290 2.67 -1.31 -14.10
CA TYR A 290 2.91 0.01 -13.50
C TYR A 290 4.14 0.04 -12.56
N LYS A 291 4.97 -1.01 -12.55
CA LYS A 291 6.21 -1.10 -11.75
C LYS A 291 7.08 0.16 -11.85
N SER A 292 7.22 0.73 -13.05
CA SER A 292 8.00 1.97 -13.27
C SER A 292 7.47 3.17 -12.49
N SER A 293 6.14 3.27 -12.30
CA SER A 293 5.50 4.33 -11.52
C SER A 293 5.74 4.13 -10.03
N VAL A 294 5.70 2.88 -9.55
CA VAL A 294 6.02 2.54 -8.15
C VAL A 294 7.49 2.82 -7.84
N ILE A 295 8.41 2.43 -8.73
CA ILE A 295 9.84 2.72 -8.61
C ILE A 295 10.08 4.23 -8.53
N LYS A 296 9.40 5.01 -9.39
CA LYS A 296 9.49 6.48 -9.37
C LYS A 296 9.04 7.07 -8.03
N LEU A 297 8.02 6.50 -7.39
CA LEU A 297 7.48 6.99 -6.11
C LEU A 297 8.47 6.90 -4.95
N PHE A 298 9.47 6.01 -5.02
CA PHE A 298 10.56 6.00 -4.04
C PHE A 298 11.43 7.26 -4.11
N THR A 299 11.48 7.94 -5.27
CA THR A 299 12.37 9.08 -5.49
C THR A 299 11.68 10.41 -5.72
N ASP A 300 10.39 10.39 -6.02
CA ASP A 300 9.61 11.58 -6.30
C ASP A 300 8.36 11.62 -5.41
N ALA A 301 8.41 12.43 -4.34
CA ALA A 301 7.26 12.67 -3.47
C ALA A 301 6.24 13.67 -4.04
N ASN A 302 6.50 14.25 -5.21
CA ASN A 302 5.63 15.26 -5.82
C ASN A 302 4.81 14.69 -6.99
N ILE A 303 4.77 13.35 -7.13
CA ILE A 303 3.91 12.68 -8.10
C ILE A 303 2.46 13.03 -7.77
N HIS A 304 1.79 13.71 -8.70
CA HIS A 304 0.38 14.05 -8.58
C HIS A 304 -0.49 12.79 -8.52
N PHE A 305 -1.41 12.76 -7.55
CA PHE A 305 -2.42 11.71 -7.43
C PHE A 305 -3.72 12.16 -8.09
N SER A 306 -4.25 11.32 -9.00
CA SER A 306 -5.63 11.43 -9.48
C SER A 306 -6.20 10.04 -9.73
N PHE A 307 -7.47 9.82 -9.41
CA PHE A 307 -8.19 8.62 -9.83
C PHE A 307 -8.37 8.54 -11.36
N ASP A 308 -8.17 9.63 -12.08
CA ASP A 308 -8.16 9.66 -13.56
C ASP A 308 -6.93 8.99 -14.17
N TYR A 309 -5.89 8.73 -13.36
CA TYR A 309 -4.71 8.01 -13.81
C TYR A 309 -4.88 6.52 -13.51
N ASP A 310 -4.93 5.68 -14.55
CA ASP A 310 -5.15 4.23 -14.40
C ASP A 310 -4.22 3.59 -13.38
N TRP A 311 -2.94 3.97 -13.39
CA TRP A 311 -1.95 3.45 -12.45
C TRP A 311 -2.24 3.88 -11.00
N CYS A 312 -2.69 5.12 -10.77
CA CYS A 312 -3.04 5.60 -9.43
C CYS A 312 -4.25 4.85 -8.89
N ASN A 313 -5.30 4.74 -9.70
CA ASN A 313 -6.50 4.01 -9.35
C ASN A 313 -6.17 2.53 -9.07
N TYR A 314 -5.46 1.87 -9.98
CA TYR A 314 -5.03 0.48 -9.81
C TYR A 314 -4.26 0.27 -8.50
N MET A 315 -3.24 1.11 -8.25
CA MET A 315 -2.36 0.97 -7.09
C MET A 315 -3.06 1.29 -5.77
N TYR A 316 -3.93 2.30 -5.75
CA TYR A 316 -4.75 2.65 -4.58
C TYR A 316 -5.66 1.48 -4.19
N MET A 317 -6.33 0.91 -5.19
CA MET A 317 -7.26 -0.20 -4.99
C MET A 317 -6.61 -1.46 -4.45
N HIS A 318 -5.37 -1.74 -4.83
CA HIS A 318 -4.59 -2.86 -4.29
C HIS A 318 -3.89 -2.55 -2.97
N GLY A 319 -4.06 -1.35 -2.41
CA GLY A 319 -3.45 -0.95 -1.14
C GLY A 319 -1.95 -0.72 -1.23
N ILE A 320 -1.43 -0.38 -2.41
CA ILE A 320 -0.01 -0.09 -2.65
C ILE A 320 0.28 1.39 -2.36
N ILE A 321 -0.59 2.28 -2.84
CA ILE A 321 -0.48 3.72 -2.63
C ILE A 321 -1.69 4.28 -1.88
N SER A 322 -1.50 5.46 -1.30
CA SER A 322 -2.50 6.38 -0.79
C SER A 322 -2.22 7.77 -1.36
N TYR A 323 -2.89 8.80 -0.84
CA TYR A 323 -2.64 10.18 -1.21
C TYR A 323 -2.63 11.08 0.02
N GLU A 324 -1.90 12.18 -0.11
CA GLU A 324 -1.82 13.24 0.88
C GLU A 324 -2.14 14.58 0.21
N ARG A 325 -2.76 15.50 0.95
CA ARG A 325 -3.01 16.86 0.47
C ARG A 325 -1.72 17.66 0.55
N SER A 326 -1.35 18.32 -0.55
CA SER A 326 -0.18 19.18 -0.67
C SER A 326 -0.55 20.53 -1.27
N GLY A 327 0.37 21.50 -1.15
CA GLY A 327 0.21 22.87 -1.62
C GLY A 327 -0.33 23.85 -0.57
N GLU A 328 -0.10 25.15 -0.82
CA GLU A 328 -0.53 26.24 0.05
C GLU A 328 -1.83 26.89 -0.45
N ASN A 329 -2.64 27.36 0.51
CA ASN A 329 -3.82 28.24 0.40
C ASN A 329 -4.79 28.01 -0.77
N HIS A 330 -4.37 28.28 -2.02
CA HIS A 330 -5.24 28.40 -3.21
C HIS A 330 -4.92 27.43 -4.35
N LYS A 331 -3.86 26.61 -4.25
CA LYS A 331 -3.58 25.51 -5.18
C LYS A 331 -3.29 24.25 -4.40
N GLN A 332 -4.34 23.67 -3.83
CA GLN A 332 -4.23 22.38 -3.18
C GLN A 332 -4.36 21.29 -4.22
N TYR A 333 -3.46 20.33 -4.13
CA TYR A 333 -3.44 19.15 -4.99
C TYR A 333 -3.15 17.92 -4.13
N HIS A 334 -3.35 16.75 -4.69
CA HIS A 334 -3.05 15.50 -4.03
C HIS A 334 -1.78 14.90 -4.60
N VAL A 335 -0.95 14.32 -3.74
CA VAL A 335 0.29 13.65 -4.13
C VAL A 335 0.26 12.19 -3.69
N CYS A 336 0.84 11.33 -4.52
CA CYS A 336 0.94 9.91 -4.24
C CYS A 336 1.83 9.67 -3.01
N ARG A 337 1.43 8.71 -2.18
CA ARG A 337 2.21 8.19 -1.05
C ARG A 337 2.11 6.68 -1.07
N PHE A 338 3.07 5.97 -0.48
CA PHE A 338 2.83 4.56 -0.19
C PHE A 338 1.69 4.42 0.83
N SER A 339 0.97 3.31 0.80
CA SER A 339 -0.17 3.10 1.70
C SER A 339 0.24 3.04 3.17
N SER A 340 1.49 2.65 3.46
CA SER A 340 2.14 2.81 4.75
C SER A 340 3.68 2.68 4.62
N PRO A 341 4.46 3.21 5.58
CA PRO A 341 5.92 3.02 5.60
C PRO A 341 6.35 1.54 5.65
N PHE A 342 5.55 0.65 6.25
CA PHE A 342 5.80 -0.78 6.23
C PHE A 342 5.68 -1.34 4.80
N ILE A 343 4.61 -1.01 4.07
CA ILE A 343 4.43 -1.43 2.67
C ILE A 343 5.55 -0.87 1.79
N GLN A 344 5.94 0.40 1.98
CA GLN A 344 7.09 1.00 1.31
C GLN A 344 8.37 0.19 1.54
N THR A 345 8.67 -0.17 2.79
CA THR A 345 9.83 -0.98 3.16
C THR A 345 9.80 -2.35 2.48
N ARG A 346 8.65 -3.03 2.52
CA ARG A 346 8.47 -4.36 1.90
C ARG A 346 8.64 -4.31 0.38
N LEU A 347 8.12 -3.28 -0.28
CA LEU A 347 8.29 -3.07 -1.73
C LEU A 347 9.74 -2.74 -2.09
N TYR A 348 10.40 -1.90 -1.30
CA TYR A 348 11.81 -1.57 -1.51
C TYR A 348 12.68 -2.83 -1.45
N ASN A 349 12.50 -3.64 -0.41
CA ASN A 349 13.24 -4.90 -0.25
C ASN A 349 12.96 -5.87 -1.41
N ALA A 350 11.71 -5.96 -1.88
CA ALA A 350 11.34 -6.82 -2.99
C ALA A 350 11.99 -6.40 -4.32
N PHE A 351 12.08 -5.09 -4.59
CA PHE A 351 12.74 -4.56 -5.79
C PHE A 351 14.27 -4.66 -5.70
N ILE A 352 14.86 -4.50 -4.51
CA ILE A 352 16.28 -4.80 -4.29
C ILE A 352 16.58 -6.28 -4.54
N GLY A 353 15.69 -7.19 -4.15
CA GLY A 353 15.82 -8.62 -4.42
C GLY A 353 15.96 -8.94 -5.91
N GLU A 354 15.21 -8.26 -6.77
CA GLU A 354 15.31 -8.44 -8.23
C GLU A 354 16.66 -7.99 -8.78
N ILE A 355 17.25 -6.93 -8.21
CA ILE A 355 18.59 -6.47 -8.58
C ILE A 355 19.65 -7.48 -8.10
N LYS A 356 19.47 -8.05 -6.90
CA LYS A 356 20.35 -9.13 -6.38
C LYS A 356 20.35 -10.35 -7.30
N GLU A 357 19.18 -10.75 -7.79
CA GLU A 357 19.03 -11.89 -8.71
C GLU A 357 19.65 -11.59 -10.09
N ALA A 358 19.48 -10.36 -10.60
CA ALA A 358 20.06 -9.95 -11.88
C ALA A 358 21.59 -9.80 -11.85
N HIS A 359 22.15 -9.39 -10.70
CA HIS A 359 23.58 -9.20 -10.50
C HIS A 359 24.23 -10.39 -9.78
N ASP A 360 23.92 -11.60 -10.23
CA ASP A 360 24.49 -12.85 -9.72
C ASP A 360 25.97 -12.66 -9.35
N ARG A 361 26.39 -13.17 -8.18
CA ARG A 361 27.59 -12.82 -7.38
C ARG A 361 28.95 -13.05 -8.06
N SER A 362 28.97 -13.08 -9.38
CA SER A 362 30.12 -13.18 -10.28
C SER A 362 31.21 -12.13 -10.07
N MET A 363 30.97 -11.04 -9.33
CA MET A 363 31.98 -10.02 -9.08
C MET A 363 32.02 -9.48 -7.66
N LEU A 364 33.23 -9.32 -7.14
CA LEU A 364 33.52 -8.69 -5.87
C LEU A 364 33.15 -7.19 -5.92
N ALA A 365 32.48 -6.71 -4.87
CA ALA A 365 32.12 -5.29 -4.76
C ALA A 365 33.36 -4.38 -4.65
N LEU A 366 34.42 -4.88 -4.03
CA LEU A 366 35.70 -4.21 -3.82
C LEU A 366 36.83 -4.97 -4.52
N ASP A 367 38.00 -4.37 -4.63
CA ASP A 367 39.21 -5.11 -4.96
C ASP A 367 39.56 -6.09 -3.81
N PRO A 368 40.07 -7.31 -4.07
CA PRO A 368 40.44 -8.26 -3.02
C PRO A 368 41.34 -7.70 -1.91
N LEU A 369 42.14 -6.67 -2.19
CA LEU A 369 43.07 -6.07 -1.23
C LEU A 369 42.57 -4.74 -0.64
N ASP A 370 41.37 -4.27 -1.00
CA ASP A 370 40.83 -3.01 -0.50
C ASP A 370 40.10 -3.23 0.83
N ALA A 371 40.75 -2.81 1.91
CA ALA A 371 40.22 -2.88 3.28
C ALA A 371 39.37 -1.65 3.67
N LEU A 372 39.18 -0.67 2.78
CA LEU A 372 38.46 0.58 3.05
C LEU A 372 39.08 1.47 4.14
N ASP A 373 40.35 1.28 4.49
CA ASP A 373 41.05 2.04 5.55
C ASP A 373 40.98 3.57 5.33
N ASP A 374 41.03 4.02 4.08
CA ASP A 374 40.91 5.44 3.74
C ASP A 374 39.48 5.96 3.89
N VAL A 375 38.46 5.14 3.61
CA VAL A 375 37.04 5.48 3.79
C VAL A 375 36.72 5.72 5.27
N THR A 376 37.32 4.92 6.15
CA THR A 376 37.12 5.04 7.60
C THR A 376 38.18 5.92 8.25
N SER A 377 39.10 6.56 7.53
CA SER A 377 40.07 7.46 8.15
C SER A 377 39.43 8.77 8.65
N GLY A 378 39.57 9.10 9.95
CA GLY A 378 39.07 10.35 10.55
C GLY A 378 37.75 10.20 11.33
N SER A 379 37.02 11.31 11.48
CA SER A 379 35.80 11.41 12.32
C SER A 379 34.48 11.15 11.57
N SER A 380 34.46 11.27 10.24
CA SER A 380 33.31 10.95 9.38
C SER A 380 33.72 9.94 8.30
N LEU A 381 32.73 9.35 7.63
CA LEU A 381 32.99 8.46 6.49
C LEU A 381 33.43 9.30 5.28
N LYS A 382 34.58 8.97 4.70
CA LYS A 382 35.03 9.59 3.45
C LYS A 382 34.30 8.98 2.26
N LEU A 383 33.03 9.35 2.12
CA LEU A 383 32.13 8.85 1.09
C LEU A 383 32.59 9.11 -0.36
N PRO A 384 33.35 10.18 -0.70
CA PRO A 384 33.92 10.32 -2.03
C PRO A 384 34.89 9.18 -2.39
N ALA A 385 35.70 8.74 -1.43
CA ALA A 385 36.62 7.62 -1.61
C ALA A 385 35.85 6.31 -1.81
N LEU A 386 34.74 6.12 -1.09
CA LEU A 386 33.84 4.97 -1.26
C LEU A 386 33.16 4.99 -2.63
N LEU A 387 32.66 6.14 -3.09
CA LEU A 387 32.04 6.26 -4.42
C LEU A 387 33.03 6.05 -5.57
N ASN A 388 34.33 6.30 -5.37
CA ASN A 388 35.34 5.92 -6.35
C ASN A 388 35.43 4.39 -6.50
N ARG A 389 35.33 3.61 -5.41
CA ARG A 389 35.25 2.13 -5.51
C ARG A 389 34.01 1.68 -6.25
N TYR A 390 32.91 2.42 -6.11
CA TYR A 390 31.71 2.15 -6.89
C TYR A 390 31.94 2.39 -8.40
N LYS A 391 32.64 3.47 -8.78
CA LYS A 391 33.06 3.69 -10.17
C LYS A 391 33.94 2.53 -10.68
N ASP A 392 34.90 2.08 -9.88
CA ASP A 392 35.78 0.95 -10.23
C ASP A 392 35.00 -0.35 -10.38
N TYR A 393 34.00 -0.61 -9.53
CA TYR A 393 33.08 -1.73 -9.68
C TYR A 393 32.28 -1.66 -10.99
N LEU A 394 31.75 -0.48 -11.35
CA LEU A 394 31.04 -0.28 -12.61
C LEU A 394 31.96 -0.48 -13.84
N ALA A 395 33.21 -0.01 -13.77
CA ALA A 395 34.21 -0.24 -14.81
C ALA A 395 34.48 -1.74 -14.98
N ARG A 396 34.67 -2.48 -13.88
CA ARG A 396 34.83 -3.94 -13.93
C ARG A 396 33.61 -4.66 -14.49
N LEU A 397 32.38 -4.18 -14.24
CA LEU A 397 31.16 -4.74 -14.85
C LEU A 397 31.22 -4.59 -16.37
N LYS A 398 31.54 -3.38 -16.83
CA LYS A 398 31.68 -3.07 -18.25
C LYS A 398 32.76 -3.92 -18.94
N ASP A 399 33.92 -4.07 -18.30
CA ASP A 399 35.04 -4.87 -18.83
C ASP A 399 34.68 -6.36 -18.96
N ASN A 400 33.78 -6.86 -18.10
CA ASN A 400 33.24 -8.21 -18.19
C ASN A 400 32.01 -8.33 -19.10
N GLY A 401 31.67 -7.28 -19.86
CA GLY A 401 30.53 -7.25 -20.78
C GLY A 401 29.16 -7.19 -20.09
N LEU A 402 29.11 -6.86 -18.80
CA LEU A 402 27.89 -6.72 -18.03
C LEU A 402 27.43 -5.26 -18.02
N ASN A 403 26.16 -5.03 -18.38
CA ASN A 403 25.55 -3.71 -18.34
C ASN A 403 24.47 -3.65 -17.26
N PRO A 404 24.75 -3.09 -16.07
CA PRO A 404 23.76 -2.99 -14.99
C PRO A 404 22.58 -2.06 -15.31
N TRP A 405 22.68 -1.31 -16.40
CA TRP A 405 21.69 -0.32 -16.87
C TRP A 405 20.77 -0.87 -17.96
N GLN A 406 20.96 -2.13 -18.36
CA GLN A 406 20.15 -2.78 -19.39
C GLN A 406 18.70 -2.95 -18.89
N ASP A 407 17.73 -2.64 -19.76
CA ASP A 407 16.29 -2.74 -19.49
C ASP A 407 15.77 -1.97 -18.26
N GLN A 408 16.57 -1.02 -17.75
CA GLN A 408 16.21 -0.19 -16.62
C GLN A 408 15.30 0.99 -17.01
N PRO A 409 14.38 1.43 -16.12
CA PRO A 409 13.52 2.58 -16.36
C PRO A 409 14.28 3.88 -16.69
N ARG A 410 13.90 4.50 -17.82
CA ARG A 410 14.46 5.76 -18.32
C ARG A 410 13.45 6.90 -18.25
N ARG A 411 13.94 8.11 -18.03
CA ARG A 411 13.15 9.35 -18.08
C ARG A 411 12.62 9.56 -19.50
N LYS A 412 11.34 9.91 -19.63
CA LYS A 412 10.71 10.15 -20.94
C LYS A 412 11.24 11.41 -21.65
N SER A 413 11.79 12.37 -20.91
CA SER A 413 12.26 13.65 -21.43
C SER A 413 13.56 13.56 -22.22
N ASP A 414 14.49 12.73 -21.76
CA ASP A 414 15.88 12.68 -22.23
C ASP A 414 16.43 11.25 -22.32
N TYR A 415 15.60 10.22 -22.07
CA TYR A 415 15.97 8.79 -22.14
C TYR A 415 17.15 8.37 -21.23
N HIS A 416 17.52 9.22 -20.27
CA HIS A 416 18.51 8.92 -19.25
C HIS A 416 17.90 8.07 -18.12
N LEU A 417 18.73 7.36 -17.35
CA LEU A 417 18.22 6.58 -16.22
C LEU A 417 17.51 7.49 -15.20
N THR A 418 16.51 6.93 -14.52
CA THR A 418 15.86 7.62 -13.41
C THR A 418 16.73 7.59 -12.16
N GLU A 419 16.56 8.56 -11.26
CA GLU A 419 17.26 8.59 -9.96
C GLU A 419 17.03 7.31 -9.15
N ALA A 420 15.83 6.74 -9.27
CA ALA A 420 15.49 5.46 -8.64
C ALA A 420 16.46 4.35 -9.05
N VAL A 421 16.76 4.20 -10.35
CA VAL A 421 17.67 3.15 -10.82
C VAL A 421 19.05 3.30 -10.19
N GLY A 422 19.60 4.52 -10.19
CA GLY A 422 20.88 4.81 -9.55
C GLY A 422 20.85 4.54 -8.04
N HIS A 423 19.76 4.92 -7.37
CA HIS A 423 19.59 4.71 -5.93
C HIS A 423 19.54 3.23 -5.55
N PHE A 424 18.69 2.44 -6.22
CA PHE A 424 18.56 1.01 -5.94
C PHE A 424 19.88 0.27 -6.21
N HIS A 425 20.58 0.60 -7.30
CA HIS A 425 21.87 -0.01 -7.61
C HIS A 425 22.97 0.38 -6.63
N LEU A 426 23.07 1.66 -6.27
CA LEU A 426 24.08 2.14 -5.32
C LEU A 426 23.84 1.53 -3.93
N TYR A 427 22.59 1.50 -3.47
CA TYR A 427 22.22 0.84 -2.23
C TYR A 427 22.65 -0.63 -2.22
N HIS A 428 22.34 -1.37 -3.29
CA HIS A 428 22.75 -2.76 -3.42
C HIS A 428 24.27 -2.92 -3.34
N TRP A 429 25.03 -2.11 -4.08
CA TRP A 429 26.49 -2.18 -4.05
C TRP A 429 27.05 -1.83 -2.68
N LEU A 430 26.52 -0.82 -1.98
CA LEU A 430 26.92 -0.47 -0.62
C LEU A 430 26.71 -1.65 0.35
N GLN A 431 25.59 -2.38 0.22
CA GLN A 431 25.35 -3.58 1.03
C GLN A 431 26.43 -4.65 0.80
N MET A 432 26.89 -4.81 -0.45
CA MET A 432 27.95 -5.77 -0.77
C MET A 432 29.32 -5.29 -0.28
N ALA A 433 29.63 -3.99 -0.45
CA ALA A 433 30.94 -3.41 -0.16
C ALA A 433 31.21 -3.27 1.35
N LEU A 434 30.21 -2.82 2.13
CA LEU A 434 30.37 -2.57 3.57
C LEU A 434 30.00 -3.78 4.43
N GLY A 435 29.32 -4.78 3.85
CA GLY A 435 28.97 -6.02 4.52
C GLY A 435 27.97 -5.85 5.67
N ILE A 436 27.85 -6.91 6.48
CA ILE A 436 26.80 -7.10 7.50
C ILE A 436 26.96 -6.16 8.71
N GLU A 437 28.18 -5.67 8.96
CA GLU A 437 28.48 -4.79 10.08
C GLU A 437 28.08 -3.32 9.83
N SER A 438 27.56 -3.03 8.64
CA SER A 438 27.07 -1.71 8.25
C SER A 438 25.55 -1.57 8.44
N SER A 439 25.11 -0.36 8.71
CA SER A 439 23.70 0.03 8.64
C SER A 439 23.52 1.01 7.49
N ILE A 440 22.80 0.61 6.46
CA ILE A 440 22.46 1.46 5.32
C ILE A 440 20.94 1.61 5.33
N SER A 441 20.46 2.83 5.58
CA SER A 441 19.04 3.14 5.65
C SER A 441 18.67 4.13 4.54
N PRO A 442 17.79 3.76 3.60
CA PRO A 442 17.24 4.71 2.67
C PRO A 442 16.22 5.61 3.40
N GLU A 443 16.37 6.91 3.27
CA GLU A 443 15.37 7.90 3.65
C GLU A 443 14.66 8.39 2.38
N PHE A 444 13.35 8.14 2.33
CA PHE A 444 12.50 8.49 1.20
C PHE A 444 11.83 9.85 1.41
N PRO A 445 11.52 10.58 0.33
CA PRO A 445 11.07 11.95 0.45
C PRO A 445 9.69 12.06 1.12
N THR A 446 9.57 12.97 2.09
CA THR A 446 8.31 13.34 2.76
C THR A 446 7.66 14.62 2.19
N GLY A 447 8.06 15.04 0.98
CA GLY A 447 7.55 16.24 0.30
C GLY A 447 8.65 17.10 -0.35
N ASN A 448 9.90 16.97 0.12
CA ASN A 448 11.04 17.73 -0.41
C ASN A 448 11.76 17.08 -1.60
N GLY A 449 11.34 15.89 -2.05
CA GLY A 449 11.89 15.21 -3.24
C GLY A 449 13.33 14.71 -3.12
N LYS A 450 13.80 14.44 -1.90
CA LYS A 450 15.15 13.91 -1.62
C LYS A 450 15.14 12.42 -1.31
N VAL A 451 16.18 11.74 -1.76
CA VAL A 451 16.40 10.32 -1.47
C VAL A 451 17.82 10.20 -0.96
N ASP A 452 17.93 9.93 0.33
CA ASP A 452 19.20 9.95 1.02
C ASP A 452 19.53 8.54 1.51
N LEU A 453 20.79 8.16 1.40
CA LEU A 453 21.33 6.93 1.96
C LEU A 453 22.11 7.30 3.21
N HIS A 454 21.53 7.00 4.37
CA HIS A 454 22.22 7.13 5.65
C HIS A 454 23.06 5.89 5.88
N ILE A 455 24.36 6.10 6.10
CA ILE A 455 25.33 5.03 6.28
C ILE A 455 25.91 5.16 7.69
N ILE A 456 25.90 4.05 8.42
CA ILE A 456 26.67 3.86 9.65
C ILE A 456 27.61 2.68 9.41
N TYR A 457 28.91 2.93 9.51
CA TYR A 457 29.94 1.91 9.35
C TYR A 457 31.08 2.21 10.33
N GLU A 458 31.51 1.21 11.11
CA GLU A 458 32.50 1.35 12.18
C GLU A 458 32.23 2.53 13.14
N GLY A 459 30.95 2.75 13.47
CA GLY A 459 30.52 3.85 14.35
C GLY A 459 30.54 5.24 13.72
N LYS A 460 30.95 5.37 12.46
CA LYS A 460 31.00 6.63 11.71
C LYS A 460 29.76 6.78 10.86
N LYS A 461 29.29 8.01 10.73
CA LYS A 461 28.09 8.36 9.98
C LYS A 461 28.48 9.05 8.67
N GLY A 462 27.70 8.80 7.64
CA GLY A 462 27.78 9.49 6.37
C GLY A 462 26.40 9.55 5.71
N ILE A 463 26.24 10.47 4.78
CA ILE A 463 25.01 10.62 4.00
C ILE A 463 25.31 10.83 2.52
N ILE A 464 24.65 10.03 1.67
CA ILE A 464 24.72 10.15 0.22
C ILE A 464 23.36 10.55 -0.34
N GLU A 465 23.28 11.72 -0.97
CA GLU A 465 22.11 12.11 -1.78
C GLU A 465 22.30 11.60 -3.20
N VAL A 466 21.33 10.85 -3.73
CA VAL A 466 21.39 10.33 -5.10
C VAL A 466 20.68 11.30 -6.05
N LYS A 467 21.38 11.71 -7.10
CA LYS A 467 20.84 12.60 -8.15
C LYS A 467 21.13 12.08 -9.55
N SER A 468 20.30 12.54 -10.48
CA SER A 468 20.59 12.39 -11.90
C SER A 468 21.05 13.72 -12.50
N PHE A 469 22.12 13.67 -13.30
CA PHE A 469 22.56 14.82 -14.07
C PHE A 469 21.50 15.21 -15.10
N THR A 470 21.22 16.51 -15.15
CA THR A 470 20.38 17.14 -16.17
C THR A 470 21.16 18.24 -16.88
N ASN A 471 21.66 19.21 -16.11
CA ASN A 471 22.55 20.26 -16.59
C ASN A 471 23.39 20.83 -15.43
N LEU A 472 24.38 21.65 -15.78
CA LEU A 472 25.32 22.27 -14.83
C LEU A 472 24.66 23.23 -13.83
N LYS A 473 23.54 23.87 -14.20
CA LYS A 473 22.83 24.80 -13.31
C LYS A 473 22.12 24.04 -12.20
N GLU A 474 21.42 22.96 -12.54
CA GLU A 474 20.74 22.12 -11.56
C GLU A 474 21.75 21.36 -10.68
N SER A 475 22.93 20.97 -11.19
CA SER A 475 23.95 20.36 -10.33
C SER A 475 24.48 21.32 -9.26
N ARG A 476 24.71 22.60 -9.61
CA ARG A 476 25.06 23.65 -8.63
C ARG A 476 23.94 23.90 -7.61
N ARG A 477 22.68 23.82 -8.05
CA ARG A 477 21.51 23.96 -7.16
C ARG A 477 21.43 22.79 -6.17
N ALA A 478 21.65 21.57 -6.65
CA ALA A 478 21.67 20.36 -5.81
C ALA A 478 22.70 20.48 -4.68
N ARG A 479 23.92 20.97 -4.97
CA ARG A 479 24.96 21.18 -3.93
C ARG A 479 24.52 22.14 -2.82
N LYS A 480 23.89 23.26 -3.18
CA LYS A 480 23.34 24.19 -2.18
C LYS A 480 22.22 23.56 -1.35
N GLN A 481 21.37 22.75 -1.97
CA GLN A 481 20.27 22.06 -1.30
C GLN A 481 20.75 20.94 -0.36
N ALA A 482 21.83 20.25 -0.73
CA ALA A 482 22.48 19.25 0.10
C ALA A 482 23.13 19.89 1.32
N ALA A 483 23.87 21.00 1.14
CA ALA A 483 24.48 21.75 2.24
C ALA A 483 23.47 22.20 3.29
N ALA A 484 22.36 22.80 2.83
CA ALA A 484 21.29 23.27 3.71
C ALA A 484 20.65 22.11 4.50
N TYR A 485 20.56 20.92 3.91
CA TYR A 485 20.02 19.75 4.55
C TYR A 485 20.94 19.14 5.59
N ALA A 486 22.22 18.92 5.24
CA ALA A 486 23.23 18.44 6.18
C ALA A 486 23.31 19.34 7.42
N LYS A 487 23.22 20.66 7.23
CA LYS A 487 23.15 21.63 8.33
C LYS A 487 21.92 21.44 9.21
N GLN A 488 20.75 21.16 8.63
CA GLN A 488 19.51 20.91 9.37
C GLN A 488 19.54 19.58 10.14
N THR A 489 20.20 18.57 9.59
CA THR A 489 20.29 17.22 10.17
C THR A 489 21.53 16.99 11.03
N GLY A 490 22.41 17.99 11.15
CA GLY A 490 23.60 17.96 12.01
C GLY A 490 24.76 17.15 11.44
N TYR A 491 24.81 16.94 10.13
CA TYR A 491 25.94 16.31 9.45
C TYR A 491 27.02 17.36 9.13
N PRO A 492 28.30 17.09 9.41
CA PRO A 492 29.39 18.02 9.09
C PRO A 492 29.72 18.06 7.58
N ASP A 493 29.36 17.00 6.85
CA ASP A 493 29.59 16.84 5.43
C ASP A 493 28.41 16.12 4.75
N VAL A 494 28.29 16.28 3.43
CA VAL A 494 27.32 15.57 2.59
C VAL A 494 27.92 15.23 1.24
N THR A 495 27.65 14.02 0.76
CA THR A 495 28.09 13.58 -0.57
C THR A 495 26.89 13.42 -1.50
N ILE A 496 27.03 13.89 -2.73
CA ILE A 496 26.06 13.71 -3.81
C ILE A 496 26.63 12.71 -4.81
N ALA A 497 25.96 11.57 -4.96
CA ALA A 497 26.21 10.63 -6.04
C ALA A 497 25.38 11.04 -7.26
N MET A 498 26.02 11.66 -8.26
CA MET A 498 25.34 12.20 -9.44
C MET A 498 25.55 11.31 -10.66
N PHE A 499 24.51 10.59 -11.03
CA PHE A 499 24.51 9.71 -12.18
C PHE A 499 24.39 10.50 -13.49
N ALA A 500 25.36 10.33 -14.39
CA ALA A 500 25.47 11.07 -15.64
C ALA A 500 25.34 10.15 -16.87
N PRO A 501 24.70 10.63 -17.95
CA PRO A 501 24.45 9.84 -19.17
C PRO A 501 25.67 9.74 -20.11
N PHE A 502 26.85 10.12 -19.64
CA PHE A 502 28.10 10.15 -20.39
C PHE A 502 29.23 9.51 -19.58
N THR A 503 30.27 9.05 -20.28
CA THR A 503 31.38 8.27 -19.72
C THR A 503 32.75 8.88 -19.96
N ASP A 504 32.81 10.10 -20.50
CA ASP A 504 34.07 10.82 -20.64
C ASP A 504 34.64 11.16 -19.25
N GLU A 505 35.70 10.46 -18.84
CA GLU A 505 36.33 10.63 -17.53
C GLU A 505 36.86 12.05 -17.30
N ASN A 506 37.30 12.77 -18.34
CA ASN A 506 37.73 14.16 -18.17
C ASN A 506 36.55 15.03 -17.77
N VAL A 507 35.40 14.85 -18.42
CA VAL A 507 34.17 15.58 -18.10
C VAL A 507 33.65 15.19 -16.71
N LEU A 508 33.62 13.89 -16.39
CA LEU A 508 33.18 13.40 -15.08
C LEU A 508 34.05 13.95 -13.94
N ASN A 509 35.37 13.99 -14.13
CA ASN A 509 36.31 14.51 -13.14
C ASN A 509 36.21 16.04 -13.00
N GLN A 510 35.99 16.78 -14.09
CA GLN A 510 35.77 18.23 -14.03
C GLN A 510 34.46 18.61 -13.31
N LEU A 511 33.43 17.77 -13.44
CA LEU A 511 32.15 17.99 -12.77
C LEU A 511 32.16 17.52 -11.30
N SER A 512 33.01 16.55 -10.97
CA SER A 512 33.19 16.06 -9.60
C SER A 512 34.01 17.08 -8.80
N VAL A 513 33.40 17.67 -7.78
CA VAL A 513 34.00 18.78 -7.03
C VAL A 513 33.74 18.63 -5.54
N SER A 514 34.67 19.12 -4.74
CA SER A 514 34.50 19.30 -3.29
C SER A 514 34.57 20.79 -2.97
N GLU A 515 33.58 21.31 -2.27
CA GLU A 515 33.52 22.73 -1.86
C GLU A 515 32.85 22.85 -0.49
N THR A 516 33.19 23.89 0.26
CA THR A 516 32.52 24.20 1.54
C THR A 516 31.43 25.23 1.29
N ILE A 517 30.18 24.89 1.65
CA ILE A 517 29.00 25.77 1.54
C ILE A 517 28.38 25.90 2.93
N ASP A 518 28.23 27.13 3.44
CA ASP A 518 27.61 27.41 4.74
C ASP A 518 28.21 26.61 5.93
N ASN A 519 29.53 26.41 5.91
CA ASN A 519 30.33 25.60 6.86
C ASN A 519 30.05 24.09 6.81
N ILE A 520 29.46 23.60 5.71
CA ILE A 520 29.32 22.17 5.43
C ILE A 520 30.22 21.81 4.26
N ASP A 521 30.97 20.72 4.39
CA ASP A 521 31.74 20.17 3.29
C ASP A 521 30.82 19.39 2.35
N VAL A 522 30.72 19.84 1.10
CA VAL A 522 29.85 19.26 0.07
C VAL A 522 30.71 18.61 -1.00
N HIS A 523 30.51 17.32 -1.18
CA HIS A 523 31.21 16.54 -2.20
C HIS A 523 30.24 16.12 -3.29
N LEU A 524 30.54 16.44 -4.55
CA LEU A 524 29.82 15.96 -5.71
C LEU A 524 30.70 14.94 -6.43
N VAL A 525 30.25 13.69 -6.52
CA VAL A 525 30.91 12.63 -7.29
C VAL A 525 30.02 12.27 -8.47
N VAL A 526 30.52 12.46 -9.68
CA VAL A 526 29.77 12.18 -10.90
C VAL A 526 30.11 10.78 -11.42
N ILE A 527 29.07 9.98 -11.66
CA ILE A 527 29.15 8.55 -11.99
C ILE A 527 28.58 8.34 -13.40
N GLY A 528 29.41 7.90 -14.35
CA GLY A 528 28.99 7.65 -15.73
C GLY A 528 28.17 6.37 -15.90
N GLN A 529 27.13 6.41 -16.74
CA GLN A 529 26.17 5.31 -16.95
C GLN A 529 26.23 4.64 -18.34
N GLY A 530 27.35 4.74 -19.06
CA GLY A 530 27.44 4.29 -20.47
C GLY A 530 28.45 3.19 -20.74
#